data_AF-A0AA42TXI6-F1
#
_entry.id   AF-A0AA42TXI6-F1
#
_cell.length_a   1.000
_cell.length_b   1.000
_cell.length_c   1.000
_cell.angle_alpha   90.00
_cell.angle_beta   90.00
_cell.angle_gamma   90.00
#
_symmetry.space_group_name_H-M   'P 1'
#
loop_
_entity.id
_entity.type
_entity.pdbx_description
1 polymer ?
#
loop_
_entity_poly.entity_id
_entity_poly.type
_entity_poly.pdbx_seq_one_letter_code
_entity_poly.pdbx_strand_id
1 'polypeptide(L)' 'MKVRDLIEQLGKLDPSLEVYGYCEDASIATEAKPYRLFWVDGITVDHVVRSRDEDGSPSAKFDFGPDAVQLALINMSSDF' A
#
# COMPACT_ATOMS: atom_id res chain seq x y z
N MET A 1 0.43 5.02 8.08
CA MET A 1 0.27 6.48 8.00
C MET A 1 -1.23 6.80 7.85
N LYS A 2 -1.75 7.92 8.40
CA LYS A 2 -3.12 8.39 8.08
C LYS A 2 -3.09 9.25 6.81
N VAL A 3 -4.23 9.41 6.13
CA VAL A 3 -4.33 10.20 4.89
C VAL A 3 -3.81 11.63 5.08
N ARG A 4 -4.18 12.31 6.18
CA ARG A 4 -3.73 13.68 6.48
C ARG A 4 -2.20 13.79 6.56
N ASP A 5 -1.54 12.80 7.18
CA ASP A 5 -0.09 12.84 7.37
C ASP A 5 0.62 12.60 6.02
N LEU A 6 0.02 11.78 5.14
CA LEU A 6 0.52 11.57 3.79
C LEU A 6 0.39 12.85 2.94
N ILE A 7 -0.75 13.55 3.02
CA ILE A 7 -0.94 14.84 2.34
C ILE A 7 0.11 15.86 2.80
N GLU A 8 0.38 15.94 4.11
CA GLU A 8 1.42 16.83 4.64
C GLU A 8 2.83 16.52 4.12
N GLN A 9 3.14 15.24 3.86
CA GLN A 9 4.43 14.85 3.27
C GLN A 9 4.49 15.16 1.78
N LEU A 10 3.45 14.82 1.03
CA LEU A 10 3.36 15.09 -0.41
C LEU A 10 3.34 16.59 -0.72
N GLY A 11 2.68 17.39 0.13
CA GLY A 11 2.61 18.85 -0.03
C GLY A 11 3.95 19.58 0.08
N LYS A 12 5.03 18.88 0.46
CA LYS A 12 6.41 19.42 0.49
C LYS A 12 7.17 19.17 -0.81
N LEU A 13 6.62 18.38 -1.72
CA LEU A 13 7.27 17.94 -2.96
C LEU A 13 6.79 18.77 -4.16
N ASP A 14 7.49 18.66 -5.29
CA ASP A 14 7.02 19.20 -6.56
C ASP A 14 5.78 18.41 -7.03
N PRO A 15 4.62 19.07 -7.24
CA PRO A 15 3.36 18.39 -7.59
C PRO A 15 3.36 17.76 -9.00
N SER A 16 4.38 18.00 -9.81
CA SER A 16 4.52 17.39 -11.15
C SER A 16 5.24 16.04 -11.14
N LEU A 17 5.81 15.64 -10.00
CA LEU A 17 6.51 14.36 -9.87
C LEU A 17 5.52 13.19 -9.82
N GLU A 18 5.92 12.08 -10.44
CA GLU A 18 5.22 10.81 -10.31
C GLU A 18 5.52 10.15 -8.96
N VAL A 19 4.52 9.48 -8.38
CA VAL A 19 4.67 8.75 -7.12
C VAL A 19 4.72 7.26 -7.42
N TYR A 20 5.80 6.61 -6.97
CA TYR A 20 5.98 5.17 -7.04
C TYR A 20 6.07 4.56 -5.64
N GLY A 21 5.50 3.37 -5.47
CA GLY A 21 5.80 2.51 -4.34
C GLY A 21 7.13 1.79 -4.57
N TYR A 22 7.94 1.64 -3.52
CA TYR A 22 9.13 0.78 -3.56
C TYR A 22 9.11 -0.16 -2.37
N CYS A 23 9.57 -1.40 -2.57
CA CYS A 23 9.67 -2.38 -1.48
C CYS A 23 10.92 -3.26 -1.66
N GLU A 24 11.63 -3.46 -0.55
CA GLU A 24 12.82 -4.30 -0.41
C GLU A 24 12.55 -5.57 0.40
N ASP A 25 11.30 -5.82 0.82
CA ASP A 25 10.97 -7.00 1.62
C ASP A 25 11.37 -8.27 0.87
N ALA A 26 11.96 -9.22 1.59
CA ALA A 26 12.50 -10.45 1.01
C ALA A 26 11.44 -11.32 0.31
N SER A 27 10.15 -11.13 0.61
CA SER A 27 9.03 -11.78 -0.08
C SER A 27 8.77 -11.21 -1.48
N ILE A 28 9.31 -10.03 -1.78
CA ILE A 28 9.14 -9.30 -3.05
C ILE A 28 10.49 -9.21 -3.80
N ALA A 29 11.58 -9.00 -3.07
CA ALA A 29 12.93 -8.90 -3.59
C ALA A 29 13.51 -10.29 -3.95
N THR A 30 14.38 -10.32 -4.97
CA THR A 30 15.15 -11.51 -5.37
C THR A 30 16.62 -11.15 -5.50
N GLU A 31 17.53 -12.12 -5.54
CA GLU A 31 18.96 -11.85 -5.73
C GLU A 31 19.27 -11.03 -6.99
N ALA A 32 18.49 -11.22 -8.06
CA ALA A 32 18.64 -10.48 -9.32
C ALA A 32 17.91 -9.11 -9.33
N LYS A 33 16.97 -8.90 -8.41
CA LYS A 33 16.16 -7.68 -8.29
C LYS A 33 15.97 -7.35 -6.80
N PRO A 34 16.89 -6.58 -6.19
CA PRO A 34 16.92 -6.37 -4.74
C PRO A 34 15.76 -5.52 -4.20
N TYR A 35 15.00 -4.87 -5.10
CA TYR A 35 13.77 -4.16 -4.79
C TYR A 35 12.80 -4.29 -5.96
N ARG A 36 11.54 -3.99 -5.70
CA ARG A 36 10.51 -3.85 -6.73
C ARG A 36 9.87 -2.46 -6.64
N LEU A 37 9.71 -1.84 -7.81
CA LEU A 37 8.96 -0.61 -7.97
C LEU A 37 7.52 -0.95 -8.38
N PHE A 38 6.60 -0.12 -7.91
CA PHE A 38 5.19 -0.22 -8.21
C PHE A 38 4.67 1.13 -8.66
N TRP A 39 3.99 1.14 -9.80
CA TRP A 39 3.22 2.28 -10.25
C TRP A 39 1.96 2.43 -9.38
N VAL A 40 1.57 3.67 -9.07
CA VAL A 40 0.35 3.97 -8.31
C VAL A 40 -0.79 4.28 -9.27
N ASP A 41 -1.76 3.38 -9.35
CA ASP A 41 -2.94 3.53 -10.22
C ASP A 41 -3.99 4.47 -9.63
N GLY A 42 -4.04 4.55 -8.30
CA GLY A 42 -5.00 5.41 -7.60
C GLY A 42 -5.18 5.03 -6.15
N ILE A 43 -6.17 5.66 -5.52
CA ILE A 43 -6.52 5.42 -4.11
C ILE A 43 -8.01 5.11 -4.04
N THR A 44 -8.36 3.99 -3.39
CA THR A 44 -9.75 3.64 -3.06
C THR A 44 -9.98 3.66 -1.56
N VAL A 45 -11.25 3.62 -1.18
CA VAL A 45 -11.65 3.47 0.22
C VAL A 45 -12.51 2.22 0.33
N ASP A 46 -12.05 1.28 1.14
CA ASP A 46 -12.66 -0.04 1.27
C ASP A 46 -12.82 -0.43 2.73
N HIS A 47 -13.77 -1.33 2.98
CA HIS A 47 -13.96 -1.95 4.29
C HIS A 47 -13.20 -3.26 4.33
N VAL A 48 -12.36 -3.42 5.36
CA VAL A 48 -11.54 -4.63 5.52
C VAL A 48 -11.54 -5.12 6.95
N VAL A 49 -11.47 -6.44 7.12
CA VAL A 49 -11.10 -7.07 8.38
C VAL A 49 -9.61 -7.37 8.31
N ARG A 50 -8.86 -6.81 9.27
CA ARG A 50 -7.40 -7.00 9.36
C ARG A 50 -7.09 -8.22 10.21
N SER A 51 -6.11 -8.99 9.78
CA SER A 51 -5.61 -10.15 10.51
C SER A 51 -4.10 -10.25 10.39
N ARG A 52 -3.53 -11.26 11.04
CA ARG A 52 -2.20 -11.77 10.75
C ARG A 52 -2.34 -13.22 10.32
N ASP A 53 -1.54 -13.67 9.37
CA ASP A 53 -1.46 -15.08 9.01
C ASP A 53 -0.66 -15.89 10.05
N GLU A 54 -0.49 -17.19 9.79
CA GLU A 54 0.21 -18.12 10.68
C GLU A 54 1.67 -17.72 10.93
N ASP A 55 2.29 -17.04 9.97
CA ASP A 55 3.67 -16.52 10.05
C ASP A 55 3.74 -15.11 10.67
N GLY A 56 2.59 -14.55 11.07
CA GLY A 56 2.47 -13.23 11.67
C GLY A 56 2.48 -12.08 10.67
N SER A 57 2.45 -12.36 9.36
CA SER A 57 2.43 -11.33 8.31
C SER A 57 1.08 -10.61 8.30
N PRO A 58 1.05 -9.28 8.12
CA PRO A 58 -0.20 -8.54 8.03
C PRO A 58 -1.03 -8.99 6.83
N SER A 59 -2.32 -9.24 7.06
CA SER A 59 -3.28 -9.55 6.02
C SER A 59 -4.55 -8.72 6.19
N ALA A 60 -5.27 -8.52 5.09
CA ALA A 60 -6.54 -7.82 5.07
C ALA A 60 -7.49 -8.52 4.10
N LYS A 61 -8.72 -8.77 4.55
CA LYS A 61 -9.79 -9.31 3.74
C LYS A 61 -10.86 -8.24 3.53
N PHE A 62 -11.28 -8.03 2.29
CA PHE A 62 -12.43 -7.17 1.97
C PHE A 62 -13.70 -7.77 2.57
N ASP A 63 -14.36 -7.01 3.44
CA ASP A 63 -15.55 -7.44 4.16
C ASP A 63 -16.34 -6.21 4.64
N PHE A 64 -17.65 -6.35 4.80
CA PHE A 64 -18.56 -5.28 5.28
C PHE A 64 -19.23 -5.65 6.62
N GLY A 65 -18.73 -6.70 7.28
CA GLY A 65 -19.19 -7.14 8.60
C GLY A 65 -18.90 -6.14 9.74
N PRO A 66 -19.39 -6.43 10.96
CA PRO A 66 -19.31 -5.52 12.10
C PRO A 66 -17.87 -5.21 12.57
N ASP A 67 -16.93 -6.10 12.28
CA ASP A 67 -15.50 -5.93 12.62
C ASP A 67 -14.70 -5.25 11.50
N ALA A 68 -15.34 -4.93 10.37
CA ALA A 68 -14.68 -4.30 9.26
C ALA A 68 -14.35 -2.83 9.59
N VAL A 69 -13.15 -2.42 9.20
CA VAL A 69 -12.70 -1.03 9.33
C VAL A 69 -12.47 -0.42 7.96
N GLN A 70 -12.80 0.85 7.83
CA GLN A 70 -12.58 1.61 6.61
C GLN A 70 -11.10 1.99 6.48
N LEU A 71 -10.47 1.65 5.36
CA LEU A 71 -9.10 2.02 5.03
C LEU A 71 -9.04 2.73 3.69
N ALA A 72 -8.13 3.70 3.57
CA ALA A 72 -7.67 4.18 2.27
C ALA A 72 -6.58 3.22 1.77
N LEU A 73 -6.76 2.68 0.56
CA LEU A 73 -5.86 1.72 -0.07
C LEU A 73 -5.23 2.36 -1.30
N ILE A 74 -3.90 2.28 -1.39
CA ILE A 74 -3.16 2.69 -2.59
C ILE A 74 -3.12 1.48 -3.52
N ASN A 75 -3.76 1.58 -4.67
CA ASN A 75 -3.73 0.54 -5.69
C ASN A 75 -2.42 0.66 -6.45
N MET A 76 -1.68 -0.44 -6.50
CA MET A 76 -0.33 -0.48 -7.03
C MET A 76 -0.16 -1.68 -7.95
N SER A 77 0.45 -1.44 -9.11
CA SER A 77 0.82 -2.48 -10.08
C SER A 77 2.33 -2.49 -10.29
N SER A 78 2.86 -3.66 -10.62
CA SER A 78 4.26 -3.79 -11.07
C SER A 78 4.37 -4.17 -12.55
N ASP A 79 3.23 -4.10 -13.25
CA ASP A 79 3.09 -4.27 -14.68
C ASP A 79 2.84 -2.88 -15.26
N PHE A 80 3.81 -2.37 -16.02
CA PHE A 80 3.85 -1.02 -16.61
C PHE A 80 3.63 -1.08 -18.12
#